data_AF-A0A1G1LEL1-F1
#
_entry.id   AF-A0A1G1LEL1-F1
#
_cell.length_a   1.000
_cell.length_b   1.000
_cell.length_c   1.000
_cell.angle_alpha   90.00
_cell.angle_beta   90.00
_cell.angle_gamma   90.00
#
_symmetry.space_group_name_H-M   'P 1'
#
loop_
_entity.id
_entity.type
_entity.pdbx_description
1 polymer ?
#
loop_
_entity_poly.entity_id
_entity_poly.type
_entity_poly.pdbx_seq_one_letter_code
_entity_poly.pdbx_strand_id
1 'polypeptide(L)'
;MGFRIRYQVKHTVALGITILFGSWLLLLRSGDAVVSADASEPLKIAEEMDEEEKREEIDRLLREGDRYKEMMNYNSANAVYEGVFRLDPNHVEASKRIDRLKEKMLQEGRSETGLVSGVYDTEIEARVRIYWNEVQELVAQERWGQARFTLEKLLLLDPLHEEGRELYERLKEGGVAKTEKVKRTT
;
A
#
# COMPACT_ATOMS: atom_id res chain seq x y z
N MET A 1 -22.43 57.92 36.26
CA MET A 1 -23.09 56.69 35.76
C MET A 1 -22.54 56.36 34.38
N GLY A 2 -22.36 55.08 34.05
CA GLY A 2 -21.69 54.66 32.83
C GLY A 2 -22.62 54.13 31.74
N PHE A 3 -22.03 53.87 30.57
CA PHE A 3 -22.29 52.91 29.48
C PHE A 3 -21.66 53.53 28.20
N ARG A 4 -20.78 52.87 27.41
CA ARG A 4 -21.02 51.75 26.46
C ARG A 4 -22.07 52.16 25.38
N ILE A 5 -21.87 52.03 24.05
CA ILE A 5 -21.04 51.13 23.22
C ILE A 5 -20.56 51.82 21.89
N ARG A 6 -19.52 51.22 21.30
CA ARG A 6 -18.91 51.39 19.94
C ARG A 6 -19.87 51.58 18.75
N TYR A 7 -19.36 52.20 17.67
CA TYR A 7 -19.47 51.85 16.21
C TYR A 7 -18.79 52.97 15.37
N GLN A 8 -18.18 52.80 14.18
CA GLN A 8 -17.77 51.61 13.40
C GLN A 8 -16.49 51.88 12.53
N VAL A 9 -15.94 50.79 11.97
CA VAL A 9 -14.95 50.58 10.88
C VAL A 9 -14.72 51.69 9.81
N LYS A 10 -13.43 51.83 9.39
CA LYS A 10 -13.04 52.01 7.98
C LYS A 10 -11.95 51.00 7.60
N HIS A 11 -12.13 50.32 6.47
CA HIS A 11 -11.18 49.35 5.92
C HIS A 11 -9.95 50.05 5.33
N THR A 12 -8.78 49.41 5.48
CA THR A 12 -7.68 49.56 4.52
C THR A 12 -7.20 48.17 4.15
N VAL A 13 -7.39 47.80 2.88
CA VAL A 13 -6.91 46.52 2.32
C VAL A 13 -5.41 46.65 2.05
N ALA A 14 -4.62 45.72 2.58
CA ALA A 14 -3.23 45.53 2.18
C ALA A 14 -3.06 44.07 1.72
N LEU A 15 -2.66 43.90 0.46
CA LEU A 15 -2.39 42.61 -0.16
C LEU A 15 -1.13 41.97 0.46
N GLY A 16 -1.19 40.67 0.74
CA GLY A 16 -0.05 39.88 1.19
C GLY A 16 -0.37 38.40 1.04
N ILE A 17 0.10 37.80 -0.05
CA ILE A 17 -0.08 36.38 -0.34
C ILE A 17 0.96 35.58 0.45
N THR A 18 0.50 34.72 1.36
CA THR A 18 1.26 33.53 1.77
C THR A 18 0.35 32.31 1.69
N ILE A 19 0.74 31.37 0.86
CA ILE A 19 0.08 30.07 0.70
C ILE A 19 0.27 29.30 2.01
N LEU A 20 -0.82 28.80 2.60
CA LEU A 20 -0.77 27.96 3.80
C LEU A 20 -0.26 26.56 3.47
N PHE A 21 1.04 26.43 3.23
CA PHE A 21 1.78 25.18 3.31
C PHE A 21 2.74 25.26 4.50
N GLY A 22 2.45 24.48 5.54
CA GLY A 22 3.26 24.40 6.76
C GLY A 22 2.80 25.33 7.87
N SER A 23 2.14 24.75 8.89
CA SER A 23 2.33 25.02 10.32
C SER A 23 1.04 24.71 11.10
N TRP A 24 0.87 23.44 11.45
CA TRP A 24 0.32 23.11 12.76
C TRP A 24 1.27 22.16 13.46
N LEU A 25 2.31 22.74 14.04
CA LEU A 25 3.26 22.06 14.93
C LEU A 25 2.89 22.39 16.38
N LEU A 26 3.06 21.41 17.27
CA LEU A 26 2.83 21.45 18.72
C LEU A 26 1.37 21.62 19.21
N LEU A 27 0.84 20.54 19.78
CA LEU A 27 0.66 20.48 21.23
C LEU A 27 0.84 19.04 21.73
N LEU A 28 1.76 18.86 22.69
CA LEU A 28 2.25 17.57 23.18
C LEU A 28 1.69 17.28 24.57
N ARG A 29 0.89 16.20 24.75
CA ARG A 29 0.78 15.51 26.05
C ARG A 29 0.18 14.11 25.92
N SER A 30 0.74 13.18 26.70
CA SER A 30 0.35 11.77 26.83
C SER A 30 0.72 10.93 25.60
N GLY A 31 1.59 9.94 25.79
CA GLY A 31 2.09 9.12 24.69
C GLY A 31 1.15 7.97 24.38
N ASP A 32 0.88 7.80 23.09
CA ASP A 32 0.82 6.49 22.43
C ASP A 32 1.70 6.57 21.18
N ALA A 33 2.17 5.43 20.70
CA ALA A 33 3.27 5.37 19.73
C ALA A 33 2.93 6.11 18.41
N VAL A 34 3.71 7.14 18.11
CA VAL A 34 3.82 7.64 16.74
C VAL A 34 4.59 6.57 15.98
N VAL A 35 3.87 5.61 15.39
CA VAL A 35 4.42 4.69 14.40
C VAL A 35 4.85 5.55 13.22
N SER A 36 6.13 5.91 13.20
CA SER A 36 6.78 6.36 11.98
C SER A 36 6.82 5.16 11.06
N ALA A 37 5.77 4.98 10.25
CA ALA A 37 5.78 4.11 9.11
C ALA A 37 6.87 4.64 8.17
N ASP A 38 8.07 4.08 8.33
CA ASP A 38 9.23 4.34 7.50
C ASP A 38 8.82 3.97 6.06
N ALA A 39 8.72 4.99 5.21
CA ALA A 39 8.27 4.84 3.82
C ALA A 39 9.23 3.98 2.96
N SER A 40 10.33 3.46 3.54
CA SER A 40 11.21 2.46 2.93
C SER A 40 10.88 0.99 3.26
N GLU A 41 9.96 0.69 4.18
CA GLU A 41 9.56 -0.69 4.53
C GLU A 41 9.10 -1.53 3.31
N PRO A 42 8.11 -1.09 2.47
CA PRO A 42 7.61 -1.90 1.35
C PRO A 42 8.62 -2.05 0.19
N LEU A 43 9.76 -1.36 0.23
CA LEU A 43 10.88 -1.58 -0.69
C LEU A 43 11.83 -2.68 -0.19
N LYS A 44 12.05 -2.78 1.12
CA LYS A 44 12.95 -3.78 1.73
C LYS A 44 12.45 -5.21 1.53
N ILE A 45 11.14 -5.46 1.60
CA ILE A 45 10.61 -6.83 1.52
C ILE A 45 10.78 -7.43 0.11
N ALA A 46 10.68 -6.59 -0.93
CA ALA A 46 11.02 -6.98 -2.30
C ALA A 46 12.52 -7.28 -2.49
N GLU A 47 13.41 -6.78 -1.63
CA GLU A 47 14.84 -7.12 -1.62
C GLU A 47 15.12 -8.46 -0.92
N GLU A 48 14.24 -8.93 -0.04
CA GLU A 48 14.40 -10.15 0.76
C GLU A 48 13.88 -11.43 0.08
N MET A 49 13.02 -11.31 -0.92
CA MET A 49 12.65 -12.42 -1.79
C MET A 49 13.82 -12.80 -2.71
N ASP A 50 14.05 -14.09 -2.96
CA ASP A 50 15.02 -14.52 -3.97
C ASP A 50 14.48 -14.38 -5.41
N GLU A 51 15.32 -14.62 -6.42
CA GLU A 51 14.92 -14.46 -7.82
C GLU A 51 13.81 -15.44 -8.26
N GLU A 52 13.73 -16.62 -7.67
CA GLU A 52 12.70 -17.62 -7.98
C GLU A 52 11.38 -17.21 -7.31
N GLU A 53 11.43 -16.82 -6.03
CA GLU A 53 10.28 -16.23 -5.33
C GLU A 53 9.72 -15.00 -6.05
N LYS A 54 10.58 -14.13 -6.60
CA LYS A 54 10.15 -12.97 -7.41
C LYS A 54 9.52 -13.40 -8.72
N ARG A 55 10.14 -14.32 -9.48
CA ARG A 55 9.58 -14.80 -10.76
C ARG A 55 8.20 -15.43 -10.58
N GLU A 56 8.03 -16.31 -9.60
CA GLU A 56 6.72 -16.92 -9.30
C GLU A 56 5.66 -15.89 -8.90
N GLU A 57 6.04 -14.89 -8.10
CA GLU A 57 5.11 -13.86 -7.64
C GLU A 57 4.73 -12.89 -8.77
N ILE A 58 5.67 -12.54 -9.64
CA ILE A 58 5.39 -11.80 -10.87
C ILE A 58 4.39 -12.58 -11.73
N ASP A 59 4.61 -13.88 -11.96
CA ASP A 59 3.68 -14.73 -12.71
C ASP A 59 2.30 -14.86 -12.01
N ARG A 60 2.25 -14.81 -10.67
CA ARG A 60 0.99 -14.77 -9.91
C ARG A 60 0.22 -13.47 -10.16
N LEU A 61 0.89 -12.32 -9.99
CA LEU A 61 0.33 -10.99 -10.20
C LEU A 61 -0.17 -10.81 -11.64
N LEU A 62 0.61 -11.23 -12.64
CA LEU A 62 0.20 -11.15 -14.05
C LEU A 62 -1.09 -11.95 -14.33
N ARG A 63 -1.22 -13.16 -13.75
CA ARG A 63 -2.44 -13.99 -13.84
C ARG A 63 -3.61 -13.38 -13.07
N GLU A 64 -3.39 -12.85 -11.88
CA GLU A 64 -4.45 -12.21 -11.08
C GLU A 64 -4.99 -10.94 -11.78
N GLY A 65 -4.11 -10.10 -12.33
CA GLY A 65 -4.50 -8.92 -13.11
C GLY A 65 -5.27 -9.29 -14.38
N ASP A 66 -4.96 -10.42 -15.03
CA ASP A 66 -5.75 -10.95 -16.15
C ASP A 66 -7.18 -11.28 -15.72
N ARG A 67 -7.36 -11.93 -14.56
CA ARG A 67 -8.68 -12.29 -14.03
C ARG A 67 -9.52 -11.06 -13.68
N TYR A 68 -8.94 -10.04 -13.04
CA TYR A 68 -9.68 -8.79 -12.80
C TYR A 68 -10.07 -8.07 -14.10
N LYS A 69 -9.20 -8.09 -15.12
CA LYS A 69 -9.49 -7.55 -16.46
C LYS A 69 -10.61 -8.34 -17.18
N GLU A 70 -10.67 -9.66 -17.00
CA GLU A 70 -11.79 -10.50 -17.49
C GLU A 70 -13.09 -10.20 -16.76
N MET A 71 -13.04 -9.95 -15.45
CA MET A 71 -14.17 -9.52 -14.63
C MET A 71 -14.58 -8.04 -14.84
N MET A 72 -13.92 -7.32 -15.76
CA MET A 72 -14.08 -5.87 -15.99
C MET A 72 -13.78 -4.97 -14.79
N ASN A 73 -13.11 -5.49 -13.75
CA ASN A 73 -12.63 -4.73 -12.59
C ASN A 73 -11.26 -4.11 -12.93
N TYR A 74 -11.27 -3.11 -13.82
CA TYR A 74 -10.06 -2.56 -14.41
C TYR A 74 -9.15 -1.83 -13.40
N ASN A 75 -9.72 -1.23 -12.36
CA ASN A 75 -8.94 -0.60 -11.28
C ASN A 75 -8.12 -1.66 -10.53
N SER A 76 -8.74 -2.79 -10.19
CA SER A 76 -8.03 -3.92 -9.56
C SER A 76 -7.00 -4.54 -10.49
N ALA A 77 -7.30 -4.67 -11.79
CA ALA A 77 -6.35 -5.18 -12.77
C ALA A 77 -5.10 -4.28 -12.86
N ASN A 78 -5.29 -2.95 -12.94
CA ASN A 78 -4.20 -1.99 -13.01
C ASN A 78 -3.31 -2.04 -11.76
N ALA A 79 -3.91 -1.97 -10.57
CA ALA A 79 -3.18 -2.00 -9.29
C ALA A 79 -2.37 -3.30 -9.11
N VAL A 80 -2.88 -4.44 -9.56
CA VAL A 80 -2.15 -5.72 -9.51
C VAL A 80 -1.00 -5.76 -10.50
N TYR A 81 -1.18 -5.26 -11.74
CA TYR A 81 -0.07 -5.15 -12.69
C TYR A 81 1.01 -4.17 -12.24
N GLU A 82 0.64 -3.05 -11.62
CA GLU A 82 1.59 -2.10 -11.03
C GLU A 82 2.40 -2.72 -9.89
N GLY A 83 1.80 -3.66 -9.15
CA GLY A 83 2.47 -4.44 -8.11
C GLY A 83 3.71 -5.21 -8.59
N VAL A 84 3.79 -5.55 -9.90
CA VAL A 84 4.95 -6.21 -10.51
C VAL A 84 6.20 -5.33 -10.46
N PHE A 85 6.06 -4.01 -10.62
CA PHE A 85 7.21 -3.10 -10.65
C PHE A 85 7.90 -2.92 -9.29
N ARG A 86 7.30 -3.41 -8.20
CA ARG A 86 7.99 -3.52 -6.90
C ARG A 86 8.99 -4.67 -6.88
N LEU A 87 8.80 -5.71 -7.70
CA LEU A 87 9.64 -6.91 -7.77
C LEU A 87 10.64 -6.85 -8.92
N ASP A 88 10.20 -6.34 -10.09
CA ASP A 88 11.04 -5.99 -11.23
C ASP A 88 10.61 -4.62 -11.81
N PRO A 89 11.31 -3.52 -11.47
CA PRO A 89 11.00 -2.18 -11.96
C PRO A 89 11.02 -2.02 -13.49
N ASN A 90 11.64 -2.94 -14.23
CA ASN A 90 11.79 -2.88 -15.69
C ASN A 90 10.92 -3.92 -16.43
N HIS A 91 9.92 -4.51 -15.76
CA HIS A 91 9.18 -5.65 -16.29
C HIS A 91 8.32 -5.32 -17.53
N VAL A 92 8.86 -5.60 -18.72
CA VAL A 92 8.29 -5.22 -20.02
C VAL A 92 6.87 -5.75 -20.25
N GLU A 93 6.55 -6.99 -19.83
CA GLU A 93 5.22 -7.54 -20.09
C GLU A 93 4.15 -6.96 -19.15
N ALA A 94 4.52 -6.47 -17.96
CA ALA A 94 3.58 -5.76 -17.09
C ALA A 94 3.18 -4.40 -17.69
N SER A 95 4.16 -3.65 -18.22
CA SER A 95 3.90 -2.41 -18.98
C SER A 95 2.95 -2.68 -20.15
N LYS A 96 3.23 -3.68 -20.99
CA LYS A 96 2.35 -4.03 -22.12
C LYS A 96 0.93 -4.42 -21.68
N ARG A 97 0.76 -5.04 -20.50
CA ARG A 97 -0.56 -5.41 -19.96
C ARG A 97 -1.35 -4.19 -19.50
N ILE A 98 -0.68 -3.22 -18.87
CA ILE A 98 -1.27 -1.93 -18.49
C ILE A 98 -1.68 -1.13 -19.74
N ASP A 99 -0.85 -1.11 -20.78
CA ASP A 99 -1.17 -0.41 -22.03
C ASP A 99 -2.42 -1.03 -22.71
N ARG A 100 -2.47 -2.36 -22.83
CA ARG A 100 -3.66 -3.09 -23.36
C ARG A 100 -4.90 -2.90 -22.49
N LEU A 101 -4.73 -2.79 -21.16
CA LEU A 101 -5.82 -2.53 -20.22
C LEU A 101 -6.40 -1.12 -20.45
N LYS A 102 -5.54 -0.10 -20.56
CA LYS A 102 -5.93 1.29 -20.83
C LYS A 102 -6.61 1.44 -22.19
N GLU A 103 -6.10 0.77 -23.22
CA GLU A 103 -6.75 0.72 -24.54
C GLU A 103 -8.17 0.13 -24.43
N LYS A 104 -8.34 -1.00 -23.73
CA LYS A 104 -9.65 -1.63 -23.52
C LYS A 104 -10.61 -0.73 -22.74
N MET A 105 -10.15 -0.06 -21.68
CA MET A 105 -10.95 0.90 -20.91
C MET A 105 -11.47 2.03 -21.80
N LEU A 106 -10.61 2.58 -22.66
CA LEU A 106 -10.98 3.64 -23.60
C LEU A 106 -11.98 3.16 -24.66
N GLN A 107 -11.78 1.96 -25.23
CA GLN A 107 -12.73 1.34 -26.18
C GLN A 107 -14.12 1.11 -25.57
N GLU A 108 -14.19 0.74 -24.28
CA GLU A 108 -15.45 0.55 -23.56
C GLU A 108 -16.05 1.85 -22.98
N GLY A 109 -15.45 3.02 -23.27
CA GLY A 109 -15.91 4.31 -22.76
C GLY A 109 -15.76 4.49 -21.24
N ARG A 110 -14.98 3.62 -20.58
CA ARG A 110 -14.73 3.68 -19.14
C ARG A 110 -13.59 4.64 -18.85
N SER A 111 -13.94 5.89 -18.53
CA SER A 111 -12.98 6.85 -17.99
C SER A 111 -12.50 6.40 -16.59
N GLU A 112 -11.23 6.68 -16.30
CA GLU A 112 -10.50 6.44 -15.04
C GLU A 112 -11.19 7.08 -13.80
N THR A 113 -12.16 7.97 -14.02
CA THR A 113 -12.74 8.88 -13.02
C THR A 113 -14.00 8.39 -12.30
N GLY A 114 -14.47 7.16 -12.53
CA GLY A 114 -15.78 6.74 -12.00
C GLY A 114 -15.91 5.26 -11.62
N LEU A 115 -15.67 4.95 -10.33
CA LEU A 115 -16.56 4.19 -9.42
C LEU A 115 -15.77 3.64 -8.21
N VAL A 116 -15.97 4.25 -7.04
CA VAL A 116 -15.54 3.74 -5.74
C VAL A 116 -16.69 3.89 -4.75
N SER A 117 -16.96 2.83 -3.98
CA SER A 117 -17.37 2.84 -2.56
C SER A 117 -18.10 1.54 -2.19
N GLY A 118 -19.13 1.13 -2.94
CA GLY A 118 -20.02 0.03 -2.52
C GLY A 118 -19.57 -1.42 -2.81
N VAL A 119 -18.63 -1.64 -3.74
CA VAL A 119 -18.08 -2.99 -4.06
C VAL A 119 -16.77 -3.25 -3.30
N TYR A 120 -16.12 -2.21 -2.81
CA TYR A 120 -14.83 -2.30 -2.15
C TYR A 120 -14.91 -3.14 -0.87
N ASP A 121 -15.91 -2.93 -0.02
CA ASP A 121 -15.98 -3.58 1.29
C ASP A 121 -16.02 -5.12 1.19
N THR A 122 -16.83 -5.67 0.28
CA THR A 122 -16.93 -7.13 0.08
C THR A 122 -15.74 -7.73 -0.68
N GLU A 123 -15.14 -6.99 -1.62
CA GLU A 123 -13.88 -7.42 -2.25
C GLU A 123 -12.70 -7.36 -1.28
N ILE A 124 -12.66 -6.39 -0.37
CA ILE A 124 -11.65 -6.26 0.69
C ILE A 124 -11.74 -7.44 1.65
N GLU A 125 -12.91 -7.75 2.22
CA GLU A 125 -13.09 -8.90 3.12
C GLU A 125 -12.68 -10.23 2.45
N ALA A 126 -13.01 -10.40 1.17
CA ALA A 126 -12.62 -11.59 0.41
C ALA A 126 -11.09 -11.66 0.20
N ARG A 127 -10.45 -10.54 -0.17
CA ARG A 127 -9.00 -10.45 -0.35
C ARG A 127 -8.23 -10.65 0.95
N VAL A 128 -8.65 -10.03 2.06
CA VAL A 128 -8.04 -10.22 3.39
C VAL A 128 -8.06 -11.71 3.77
N ARG A 129 -9.20 -12.39 3.59
CA ARG A 129 -9.30 -13.84 3.81
C ARG A 129 -8.38 -14.67 2.90
N ILE A 130 -8.31 -14.34 1.61
CA ILE A 130 -7.45 -15.03 0.65
C ILE A 130 -5.98 -14.86 1.03
N TYR A 131 -5.53 -13.62 1.27
CA TYR A 131 -4.16 -13.33 1.68
C TYR A 131 -3.84 -13.96 3.03
N TRP A 132 -4.76 -14.01 3.99
CA TRP A 132 -4.52 -14.65 5.29
C TRP A 132 -4.26 -16.14 5.14
N ASN A 133 -5.10 -16.86 4.36
CA ASN A 133 -4.89 -18.27 4.06
C ASN A 133 -3.55 -18.50 3.34
N GLU A 134 -3.24 -17.67 2.34
CA GLU A 134 -1.98 -17.74 1.60
C GLU A 134 -0.76 -17.54 2.52
N VAL A 135 -0.82 -16.59 3.45
CA VAL A 135 0.24 -16.36 4.46
C VAL A 135 0.45 -17.61 5.33
N GLN A 136 -0.61 -18.29 5.75
CA GLN A 136 -0.47 -19.54 6.53
C GLN A 136 0.22 -20.64 5.71
N GLU A 137 -0.13 -20.78 4.43
CA GLU A 137 0.51 -21.75 3.52
C GLU A 137 1.98 -21.41 3.27
N LEU A 138 2.31 -20.14 3.04
CA LEU A 138 3.69 -19.68 2.81
C LEU A 138 4.56 -19.84 4.07
N VAL A 139 4.02 -19.56 5.26
CA VAL A 139 4.70 -19.82 6.55
C VAL A 139 4.93 -21.31 6.75
N ALA A 140 3.94 -22.17 6.45
CA ALA A 140 4.10 -23.62 6.53
C ALA A 140 5.14 -24.19 5.55
N GLN A 141 5.39 -23.49 4.43
CA GLN A 141 6.42 -23.80 3.44
C GLN A 141 7.78 -23.12 3.72
N GLU A 142 7.93 -22.42 4.85
CA GLU A 142 9.11 -21.62 5.20
C GLU A 142 9.48 -20.52 4.17
N ARG A 143 8.51 -20.03 3.38
CA ARG A 143 8.69 -18.99 2.34
C ARG A 143 8.61 -17.59 2.94
N TRP A 144 9.59 -17.26 3.79
CA TRP A 144 9.56 -16.06 4.65
C TRP A 144 9.56 -14.72 3.90
N GLY A 145 10.08 -14.67 2.66
CA GLY A 145 10.02 -13.49 1.79
C GLY A 145 8.58 -13.27 1.31
N GLN A 146 8.03 -14.24 0.59
CA GLN A 146 6.64 -14.20 0.13
C GLN A 146 5.62 -14.05 1.27
N ALA A 147 5.78 -14.74 2.39
CA ALA A 147 4.87 -14.64 3.54
C ALA A 147 4.78 -13.21 4.08
N ARG A 148 5.91 -12.49 4.16
CA ARG A 148 5.93 -11.07 4.56
C ARG A 148 5.34 -10.17 3.48
N PHE A 149 5.63 -10.41 2.20
CA PHE A 149 5.05 -9.62 1.11
C PHE A 149 3.53 -9.75 1.04
N THR A 150 2.98 -10.95 1.23
CA THR A 150 1.52 -11.15 1.29
C THR A 150 0.91 -10.62 2.59
N LEU A 151 1.64 -10.61 3.71
CA LEU A 151 1.23 -9.88 4.93
C LEU A 151 1.15 -8.36 4.72
N GLU A 152 2.08 -7.74 3.99
CA GLU A 152 1.97 -6.32 3.64
C GLU A 152 0.71 -6.04 2.82
N LYS A 153 0.42 -6.87 1.80
CA LYS A 153 -0.83 -6.74 1.01
C LYS A 153 -2.08 -6.85 1.90
N LEU A 154 -2.06 -7.75 2.89
CA LEU A 154 -3.15 -7.89 3.84
C LEU A 154 -3.30 -6.64 4.72
N LEU A 155 -2.21 -6.16 5.31
CA LEU A 155 -2.22 -5.00 6.22
C LEU A 155 -2.47 -3.67 5.51
N LEU A 156 -2.27 -3.59 4.18
CA LEU A 156 -2.73 -2.47 3.35
C LEU A 156 -4.26 -2.46 3.15
N LEU A 157 -4.92 -3.62 3.22
CA LEU A 157 -6.37 -3.74 3.09
C LEU A 157 -7.09 -3.68 4.44
N ASP A 158 -6.51 -4.31 5.46
CA ASP A 158 -6.95 -4.24 6.85
C ASP A 158 -5.75 -3.92 7.78
N PRO A 159 -5.47 -2.62 8.02
CA PRO A 159 -4.45 -2.20 8.97
C PRO A 159 -4.75 -2.56 10.43
N LEU A 160 -5.97 -3.03 10.73
CA LEU A 160 -6.41 -3.41 12.07
C LEU A 160 -6.30 -4.90 12.37
N HIS A 161 -6.04 -5.75 11.36
CA HIS A 161 -5.88 -7.20 11.48
C HIS A 161 -4.79 -7.59 12.50
N GLU A 162 -5.22 -8.03 13.68
CA GLU A 162 -4.35 -8.18 14.87
C GLU A 162 -3.30 -9.27 14.66
N GLU A 163 -3.72 -10.47 14.28
CA GLU A 163 -2.87 -11.63 14.00
C GLU A 163 -1.91 -11.37 12.83
N GLY A 164 -2.29 -10.45 11.94
CA GLY A 164 -1.49 -10.07 10.77
C GLY A 164 -0.29 -9.22 11.17
N ARG A 165 -0.51 -8.22 12.03
CA ARG A 165 0.56 -7.37 12.58
C ARG A 165 1.50 -8.15 13.48
N GLU A 166 0.96 -8.98 14.38
CA GLU A 166 1.78 -9.83 15.25
C GLU A 166 2.70 -10.75 14.45
N LEU A 167 2.18 -11.38 13.39
CA LEU A 167 2.97 -12.25 12.53
C LEU A 167 3.99 -11.46 11.70
N TYR A 168 3.63 -10.27 11.20
CA TYR A 168 4.55 -9.41 10.45
C TYR A 168 5.78 -9.02 11.29
N GLU A 169 5.57 -8.51 12.52
CA GLU A 169 6.68 -8.13 13.42
C GLU A 169 7.55 -9.35 13.78
N ARG A 170 6.93 -10.50 14.08
CA ARG A 170 7.67 -11.75 14.36
C ARG A 170 8.54 -12.20 13.18
N LEU A 171 8.06 -12.07 11.94
CA LEU A 171 8.83 -12.43 10.75
C LEU A 171 9.92 -11.41 10.44
N LYS A 172 9.69 -10.12 10.72
CA LYS A 172 10.68 -9.05 10.64
C LYS A 172 11.86 -9.30 11.59
N GLU A 173 11.59 -9.62 12.85
CA GLU A 173 12.62 -9.98 13.84
C GLU A 173 13.36 -11.28 13.46
N GLY A 174 12.63 -12.30 12.99
CA GLY A 174 13.20 -13.59 12.57
C GLY A 174 14.13 -13.50 11.35
N GLY A 175 13.86 -12.58 10.42
CA GLY A 175 14.70 -12.33 9.25
C GLY A 175 16.09 -11.77 9.61
N VAL A 176 16.13 -10.79 10.53
CA VAL A 176 17.39 -10.17 10.99
C VAL A 176 18.36 -11.22 11.54
N ALA A 177 17.85 -12.19 12.31
CA ALA A 177 18.67 -13.26 12.92
C ALA A 177 19.34 -14.20 11.90
N LYS A 178 18.80 -14.36 10.68
CA LYS A 178 19.48 -15.08 9.58
C LYS A 178 20.63 -14.26 9.00
N THR A 179 20.46 -12.94 8.84
CA THR A 179 21.50 -12.06 8.27
C THR A 179 22.72 -11.88 9.19
N GLU A 180 22.53 -11.85 10.52
CA GLU A 180 23.64 -11.75 11.47
C GLU A 180 24.55 -12.99 11.47
N LYS A 181 24.01 -14.20 11.28
CA LYS A 181 24.82 -15.42 11.25
C LYS A 181 25.77 -15.45 10.06
N VAL A 182 25.32 -14.99 8.89
CA VAL A 182 26.14 -14.92 7.68
C VAL A 182 27.29 -13.91 7.83
N LYS A 183 27.03 -12.76 8.48
CA LYS A 183 28.06 -11.72 8.70
C LYS A 183 29.11 -12.07 9.78
N ARG A 184 28.90 -13.12 10.58
CA ARG A 184 29.83 -13.55 11.64
C ARG A 184 30.71 -14.74 11.24
N THR A 185 30.68 -15.15 9.97
CA THR A 185 31.46 -16.27 9.40
C THR A 185 32.40 -15.88 8.27
N THR A 186 32.68 -14.59 8.12
CA THR A 186 33.70 -14.01 7.21
C THR A 186 34.73 -13.25 8.02
#